data_AF-A0A7G5LKA5-F1
#
_entry.id   AF-A0A7G5LKA5-F1
#
_cell.length_a   1.000
_cell.length_b   1.000
_cell.length_c   1.000
_cell.angle_alpha   90.00
_cell.angle_beta   90.00
_cell.angle_gamma   90.00
#
_symmetry.space_group_name_H-M   'P 1'
#
loop_
_entity.id
_entity.type
_entity.pdbx_description
1 polymer ?
#
loop_
_entity_poly.entity_id
_entity_poly.type
_entity_poly.pdbx_seq_one_letter_code
_entity_poly.pdbx_strand_id
1 'polypeptide(L)'
;MAKATSSGRAAARNPHSYAIDNLVPKDAVPVHPGLVAHPLVTPGVQVQILSVVDATGSASIGDLIAALPVHADPVGAIFALITSKVLKVITPGIIDAHSIVMRCQRGGEHGGVGGVPGPFGSNGGDTVAIDTLSATMTSILPVGLTSVTAGQLRPQVIVGSGTQRADFGRAADLQRPGVYILLRGHDAYVGYGSNVGARIAAGRQMPEGMPERIITITDADDRLSENDGKALERILWARVAADADFVVVNGLPDGAVVKPERYDQLSLFVGQVALALRQEGFMFQASSARAAIAGPRTETGRLGAPRRHHDLPDGRVMELNYCGLTALAAERKDGSWVLLRGSDVRLETVASANSTAAFQRAAWQHAGLLVPAADNSCYVVMRDLMFSSGSAVSHFVSGSKGFGRAGWRPINADAESTLPLR
;
A
#
# COMPACT_ATOMS: atom_id res chain seq x y z
N MET A 1 -28.76 -42.06 -43.51
CA MET A 1 -28.01 -43.29 -43.25
C MET A 1 -26.52 -43.01 -43.45
N ALA A 2 -25.78 -42.84 -42.35
CA ALA A 2 -24.34 -43.08 -42.22
C ALA A 2 -24.02 -42.96 -40.72
N LYS A 3 -23.39 -44.00 -40.16
CA LYS A 3 -23.11 -44.23 -38.73
C LYS A 3 -21.68 -43.79 -38.38
N ALA A 4 -21.53 -43.31 -37.13
CA ALA A 4 -20.37 -43.40 -36.22
C ALA A 4 -19.05 -42.72 -36.68
N THR A 5 -18.21 -42.12 -35.83
CA THR A 5 -17.71 -42.61 -34.55
C THR A 5 -17.28 -41.47 -33.61
N SER A 6 -17.52 -41.73 -32.32
CA SER A 6 -16.96 -41.02 -31.17
C SER A 6 -15.54 -41.52 -30.90
N SER A 7 -14.63 -40.64 -30.53
CA SER A 7 -13.38 -41.00 -29.85
C SER A 7 -13.10 -39.98 -28.74
N GLY A 8 -13.17 -40.46 -27.51
CA GLY A 8 -12.86 -39.71 -26.30
C GLY A 8 -11.36 -39.52 -26.11
N ARG A 9 -11.00 -38.48 -25.37
CA ARG A 9 -9.65 -38.31 -24.80
C ARG A 9 -9.71 -38.38 -23.29
N ALA A 10 -8.91 -39.31 -22.78
CA ALA A 10 -8.75 -39.69 -21.40
C ALA A 10 -8.12 -38.58 -20.56
N ALA A 11 -8.67 -38.37 -19.36
CA ALA A 11 -8.02 -37.64 -18.27
C ALA A 11 -6.99 -38.55 -17.60
N ALA A 12 -5.73 -38.12 -17.56
CA ALA A 12 -4.67 -38.77 -16.82
C ALA A 12 -4.91 -38.59 -15.30
N ARG A 13 -5.08 -39.71 -14.60
CA ARG A 13 -5.08 -39.79 -13.13
C ARG A 13 -3.64 -39.96 -12.64
N ASN A 14 -3.15 -39.06 -11.81
CA ASN A 14 -1.98 -39.29 -10.98
C ASN A 14 -2.37 -40.14 -9.76
N PRO A 15 -1.62 -41.20 -9.42
CA PRO A 15 -1.80 -41.94 -8.18
C PRO A 15 -0.83 -41.42 -7.09
N HIS A 16 -1.27 -41.55 -5.84
CA HIS A 16 -0.49 -41.43 -4.60
C HIS A 16 -0.06 -40.02 -4.13
N SER A 17 -0.90 -39.42 -3.29
CA SER A 17 -0.41 -38.68 -2.12
C SER A 17 -1.26 -39.06 -0.91
N TYR A 18 -0.60 -39.43 0.18
CA TYR A 18 -1.18 -39.98 1.40
C TYR A 18 -2.09 -38.94 2.07
N ALA A 19 -3.37 -39.30 2.23
CA ALA A 19 -4.29 -38.62 3.12
C ALA A 19 -3.89 -38.92 4.57
N ILE A 20 -3.43 -37.90 5.30
CA ILE A 20 -3.58 -37.87 6.75
C ILE A 20 -4.99 -37.31 6.99
N ASP A 21 -5.97 -38.19 6.84
CA ASP A 21 -7.27 -38.04 7.50
C ASP A 21 -7.06 -38.45 8.95
N ASN A 22 -7.12 -37.49 9.87
CA ASN A 22 -7.49 -37.76 11.26
C ASN A 22 -7.90 -36.45 11.97
N LEU A 23 -9.21 -36.34 12.22
CA LEU A 23 -9.81 -35.86 13.47
C LEU A 23 -9.39 -34.47 13.97
N VAL A 24 -9.85 -33.41 13.31
CA VAL A 24 -10.07 -32.12 13.97
C VAL A 24 -11.57 -31.97 14.21
N PRO A 25 -12.05 -32.01 15.48
CA PRO A 25 -13.44 -31.73 15.80
C PRO A 25 -13.80 -30.33 15.29
N LYS A 26 -14.91 -30.23 14.56
CA LYS A 26 -15.37 -29.02 13.87
C LYS A 26 -15.97 -27.96 14.81
N ASP A 27 -15.90 -28.21 16.12
CA ASP A 27 -16.36 -27.33 17.18
C ASP A 27 -15.14 -26.76 17.93
N ALA A 28 -14.45 -25.81 17.29
CA ALA A 28 -13.39 -25.06 17.97
C ALA A 28 -14.03 -24.17 19.04
N VAL A 29 -13.95 -24.62 20.29
CA VAL A 29 -14.33 -23.82 21.47
C VAL A 29 -13.62 -22.46 21.36
N PRO A 30 -14.33 -21.33 21.50
CA PRO A 30 -13.72 -20.01 21.41
C PRO A 30 -12.58 -19.91 22.42
N VAL A 31 -11.36 -19.84 21.91
CA VAL A 31 -10.14 -19.68 22.70
C VAL A 31 -10.13 -18.24 23.22
N HIS A 32 -9.94 -18.06 24.52
CA HIS A 32 -9.87 -16.73 25.15
C HIS A 32 -8.85 -15.85 24.41
N PRO A 33 -9.12 -14.55 24.16
CA PRO A 33 -8.24 -13.66 23.37
C PRO A 33 -6.83 -13.44 23.95
N GLY A 34 -6.56 -13.98 25.15
CA GLY A 34 -5.23 -13.99 25.78
C GLY A 34 -4.45 -15.30 25.61
N LEU A 35 -5.02 -16.32 24.96
CA LEU A 35 -4.42 -17.63 24.78
C LEU A 35 -4.00 -17.84 23.31
N VAL A 36 -2.83 -18.42 23.11
CA VAL A 36 -2.30 -18.77 21.80
C VAL A 36 -2.91 -20.10 21.36
N ALA A 37 -3.65 -20.08 20.25
CA ALA A 37 -4.18 -21.29 19.64
C ALA A 37 -3.09 -21.99 18.82
N HIS A 38 -2.37 -22.95 19.43
CA HIS A 38 -1.32 -23.72 18.76
C HIS A 38 -1.32 -25.19 19.21
N PRO A 39 -1.10 -26.18 18.32
CA PRO A 39 -1.14 -27.61 18.69
C PRO A 39 -0.18 -28.02 19.81
N LEU A 40 0.95 -27.31 19.91
CA LEU A 40 1.99 -27.55 20.94
C LEU A 40 1.83 -26.67 22.18
N VAL A 41 0.82 -25.80 22.24
CA VAL A 41 0.64 -24.86 23.36
C VAL A 41 -0.77 -25.00 23.91
N THR A 42 -0.91 -25.85 24.94
CA THR A 42 -2.15 -25.87 25.71
C THR A 42 -2.20 -24.64 26.63
N PRO A 43 -3.40 -24.21 27.08
CA PRO A 43 -3.52 -23.09 28.01
C PRO A 43 -2.68 -23.26 29.29
N GLY A 44 -2.59 -24.48 29.83
CA GLY A 44 -1.77 -24.79 30.99
C GLY A 44 -0.27 -24.59 30.72
N VAL A 45 0.22 -25.06 29.57
CA VAL A 45 1.62 -24.88 29.14
C VAL A 45 1.95 -23.40 28.97
N GLN A 46 1.06 -22.62 28.35
CA GLN A 46 1.25 -21.18 28.20
C GLN A 46 1.35 -20.49 29.57
N VAL A 47 0.43 -20.77 30.50
CA VAL A 47 0.44 -20.17 31.85
C VAL A 47 1.71 -20.56 32.60
N GLN A 48 2.13 -21.81 32.51
CA GLN A 48 3.35 -22.30 33.16
C GLN A 48 4.59 -21.58 32.64
N ILE A 49 4.77 -21.49 31.31
CA ILE A 49 5.89 -20.73 30.70
C ILE A 49 5.87 -19.27 31.15
N LEU A 50 4.71 -18.60 31.04
CA LEU A 50 4.58 -17.20 31.39
C LEU A 50 4.81 -16.94 32.88
N SER A 51 4.43 -17.86 33.76
CA SER A 51 4.67 -17.73 35.20
C SER A 51 6.16 -17.71 35.56
N VAL A 52 6.98 -18.51 34.87
CA VAL A 52 8.43 -18.51 35.07
C VAL A 52 9.02 -17.18 34.61
N VAL A 53 8.64 -16.70 33.42
CA VAL A 53 9.11 -15.43 32.88
C VAL A 53 8.66 -14.23 33.73
N ASP A 54 7.40 -14.24 34.21
CA ASP A 54 6.86 -13.16 35.03
C ASP A 54 7.52 -13.12 36.43
N ALA A 55 7.88 -14.28 36.99
CA ALA A 55 8.54 -14.36 38.30
C ALA A 55 9.97 -13.80 38.29
N THR A 56 10.69 -13.94 37.18
CA THR A 56 12.09 -13.51 37.04
C THR A 56 12.26 -12.24 36.20
N GLY A 57 11.20 -11.79 35.52
CA GLY A 57 11.23 -10.74 34.50
C GLY A 57 11.78 -11.20 33.13
N SER A 58 12.66 -12.20 33.12
CA SER A 58 13.19 -12.89 31.95
C SER A 58 13.70 -14.29 32.32
N ALA A 59 13.68 -15.24 31.38
CA ALA A 59 14.14 -16.61 31.64
C ALA A 59 14.97 -17.13 30.47
N SER A 60 15.93 -18.02 30.72
CA SER A 60 16.62 -18.73 29.64
C SER A 60 15.72 -19.80 29.03
N ILE A 61 15.93 -20.15 27.76
CA ILE A 61 15.21 -21.25 27.11
C ILE A 61 15.42 -22.57 27.87
N GLY A 62 16.61 -22.82 28.40
CA GLY A 62 16.92 -23.98 29.23
C GLY A 62 16.07 -24.05 30.49
N ASP A 63 15.87 -22.93 31.20
CA ASP A 63 15.03 -22.87 32.40
C ASP A 63 13.56 -23.15 32.07
N LEU A 64 13.08 -22.63 30.93
CA LEU A 64 11.71 -22.88 30.47
C LEU A 64 11.49 -24.34 30.06
N ILE A 65 12.50 -24.98 29.45
CA ILE A 65 12.47 -26.42 29.14
C ILE A 65 12.41 -27.24 30.43
N ALA A 66 13.26 -26.90 31.41
CA ALA A 66 13.28 -27.58 32.71
C ALA A 66 11.96 -27.43 33.47
N ALA A 67 11.26 -26.31 33.28
CA ALA A 67 9.93 -26.08 33.85
C ALA A 67 8.82 -26.91 33.18
N LEU A 68 9.08 -27.60 32.07
CA LEU A 68 8.09 -28.39 31.31
C LEU A 68 8.48 -29.89 31.21
N PRO A 69 8.70 -30.60 32.32
CA PRO A 69 9.28 -31.95 32.30
C PRO A 69 8.38 -33.01 31.63
N VAL A 70 7.08 -32.76 31.48
CA VAL A 70 6.10 -33.70 30.90
C VAL A 70 5.72 -33.33 29.46
N HIS A 71 6.26 -32.23 28.91
CA HIS A 71 5.90 -31.77 27.58
C HIS A 71 6.68 -32.54 26.50
N ALA A 72 5.99 -33.05 25.47
CA ALA A 72 6.62 -33.84 24.41
C ALA A 72 7.59 -33.02 23.54
N ASP A 73 7.33 -31.71 23.38
CA ASP A 73 8.20 -30.78 22.65
C ASP A 73 8.20 -29.39 23.32
N PRO A 74 8.97 -29.21 24.42
CA PRO A 74 8.98 -27.95 25.15
C PRO A 74 9.58 -26.80 24.32
N VAL A 75 10.53 -27.12 23.44
CA VAL A 75 11.16 -26.14 22.55
C VAL A 75 10.13 -25.60 21.55
N GLY A 76 9.40 -26.46 20.87
CA GLY A 76 8.35 -26.05 19.92
C GLY A 76 7.26 -25.20 20.58
N ALA A 77 6.88 -25.50 21.82
CA ALA A 77 5.93 -24.68 22.59
C ALA A 77 6.45 -23.25 22.85
N ILE A 78 7.71 -23.12 23.26
CA ILE A 78 8.35 -21.80 23.50
C ILE A 78 8.43 -21.01 22.19
N PHE A 79 8.86 -21.65 21.10
CA PHE A 79 8.92 -20.99 19.79
C PHE A 79 7.55 -20.58 19.27
N ALA A 80 6.50 -21.35 19.51
CA ALA A 80 5.13 -20.96 19.17
C ALA A 80 4.69 -19.67 19.89
N LEU A 81 5.09 -19.46 21.14
CA LEU A 81 4.85 -18.21 21.87
C LEU A 81 5.69 -17.04 21.35
N ILE A 82 6.92 -17.29 20.89
CA ILE A 82 7.76 -16.28 20.24
C ILE A 82 7.16 -15.86 18.90
N THR A 83 6.76 -16.81 18.06
CA THR A 83 6.11 -16.55 16.77
C THR A 83 4.79 -15.79 16.95
N SER A 84 4.06 -16.06 18.03
CA SER A 84 2.83 -15.36 18.39
C SER A 84 3.06 -13.99 19.07
N LYS A 85 4.31 -13.54 19.17
CA LYS A 85 4.73 -12.27 19.80
C LYS A 85 4.34 -12.13 21.28
N VAL A 86 4.11 -13.25 21.96
CA VAL A 86 3.88 -13.26 23.41
C VAL A 86 5.20 -13.15 24.16
N LEU A 87 6.23 -13.82 23.64
CA LEU A 87 7.62 -13.73 24.10
C LEU A 87 8.50 -13.08 23.02
N LYS A 88 9.60 -12.46 23.43
CA LYS A 88 10.69 -12.02 22.54
C LYS A 88 12.03 -12.51 23.06
N VAL A 89 12.91 -12.92 22.14
CA VAL A 89 14.31 -13.25 22.45
C VAL A 89 15.09 -11.94 22.55
N ILE A 90 15.88 -11.78 23.62
CA ILE A 90 16.73 -10.59 23.82
C ILE A 90 18.22 -10.87 23.61
N THR A 91 18.64 -12.13 23.65
CA THR A 91 20.02 -12.50 23.37
C THR A 91 20.31 -12.37 21.87
N PRO A 92 21.37 -11.63 21.46
CA PRO A 92 21.78 -11.59 20.06
C PRO A 92 22.49 -12.89 19.67
N GLY A 93 22.31 -13.33 18.41
CA GLY A 93 23.03 -14.46 17.84
C GLY A 93 22.18 -15.71 17.62
N ILE A 94 22.83 -16.88 17.66
CA ILE A 94 22.19 -18.19 17.46
C ILE A 94 21.36 -18.51 18.71
N ILE A 95 20.12 -18.98 18.49
CA ILE A 95 19.24 -19.37 19.58
C ILE A 95 19.64 -20.75 20.11
N ASP A 96 19.95 -20.80 21.40
CA ASP A 96 20.37 -21.98 22.14
C ASP A 96 19.72 -22.03 23.54
N ALA A 97 20.11 -23.00 24.38
CA ALA A 97 19.55 -23.14 25.73
C ALA A 97 19.85 -21.93 26.65
N HIS A 98 20.86 -21.12 26.34
CA HIS A 98 21.24 -19.94 27.13
C HIS A 98 20.60 -18.64 26.63
N SER A 99 19.90 -18.71 25.50
CA SER A 99 19.17 -17.57 24.96
C SER A 99 18.06 -17.13 25.91
N ILE A 100 18.01 -15.84 26.19
CA ILE A 100 17.09 -15.25 27.17
C ILE A 100 15.85 -14.77 26.42
N VAL A 101 14.69 -15.11 26.97
CA VAL A 101 13.39 -14.62 26.53
C VAL A 101 12.75 -13.75 27.59
N MET A 102 11.97 -12.76 27.15
CA MET A 102 11.15 -11.93 28.03
C MET A 102 9.76 -11.77 27.45
N ARG A 103 8.80 -11.43 28.31
CA ARG A 103 7.43 -11.14 27.88
C ARG A 103 7.39 -9.86 27.03
N CYS A 104 6.67 -9.92 25.91
CA CYS A 104 6.31 -8.70 25.20
C CYS A 104 5.35 -7.91 26.07
N GLN A 105 5.76 -6.74 26.56
CA GLN A 105 4.80 -5.82 27.15
C GLN A 105 3.81 -5.45 26.07
N ARG A 106 2.55 -5.84 26.27
CA ARG A 106 1.43 -5.35 25.47
C ARG A 106 1.39 -3.86 25.76
N GLY A 107 1.86 -3.04 24.83
CA GLY A 107 2.02 -1.61 25.00
C GLY A 107 0.75 -1.02 25.62
N GLY A 108 0.83 -0.76 26.92
CA GLY A 108 -0.26 -0.13 27.66
C GLY A 108 -0.14 1.35 27.42
N GLU A 109 -0.81 1.84 26.38
CA GLU A 109 -1.31 3.21 26.35
C GLU A 109 -2.41 3.36 27.40
N HIS A 110 -2.04 3.38 28.67
CA HIS A 110 -2.83 3.91 29.77
C HIS A 110 -1.83 4.71 30.62
N GLY A 111 -1.75 6.03 30.47
CA GLY A 111 -2.85 6.92 30.82
C GLY A 111 -2.78 7.15 32.32
N GLY A 112 -1.87 8.04 32.74
CA GLY A 112 -1.75 8.43 34.13
C GLY A 112 -3.04 9.04 34.65
N VAL A 113 -3.56 8.50 35.74
CA VAL A 113 -4.57 9.15 36.58
C VAL A 113 -4.32 8.77 38.03
N GLY A 114 -4.19 9.79 38.89
CA GLY A 114 -4.66 9.70 40.27
C GLY A 114 -3.58 9.61 41.36
N GLY A 115 -2.91 10.72 41.62
CA GLY A 115 -2.19 10.92 42.88
C GLY A 115 -3.17 11.02 44.07
N VAL A 116 -2.71 10.52 45.22
CA VAL A 116 -3.28 10.81 46.55
C VAL A 116 -2.32 11.76 47.26
N PRO A 117 -2.77 12.90 47.83
CA PRO A 117 -1.87 13.83 48.52
C PRO A 117 -1.62 13.36 49.96
N GLY A 118 -0.36 13.06 50.27
CA GLY A 118 0.12 12.94 51.65
C GLY A 118 0.77 14.26 52.10
N PRO A 119 0.47 14.78 53.32
CA PRO A 119 1.21 15.88 53.91
C PRO A 119 2.49 15.37 54.58
N PHE A 120 3.41 16.27 54.97
CA PHE A 120 4.79 16.07 55.45
C PHE A 120 5.79 15.95 54.28
N GLY A 121 6.80 16.78 54.09
CA GLY A 121 7.49 17.74 54.95
C GLY A 121 8.99 17.58 54.70
N SER A 122 9.64 18.65 54.21
CA SER A 122 11.08 18.95 54.37
C SER A 122 12.11 17.93 53.82
N ASN A 123 12.82 18.27 52.75
CA ASN A 123 14.17 18.85 52.76
C ASN A 123 14.90 18.66 51.43
N GLY A 124 15.76 19.63 51.12
CA GLY A 124 16.47 19.75 49.87
C GLY A 124 17.37 18.58 49.51
N GLY A 125 17.45 18.35 48.21
CA GLY A 125 18.43 17.52 47.55
C GLY A 125 18.36 17.87 46.07
N ASP A 126 19.47 18.32 45.51
CA ASP A 126 19.66 18.65 44.10
C ASP A 126 18.99 17.63 43.17
N THR A 127 17.84 18.00 42.60
CA THR A 127 17.35 17.36 41.38
C THR A 127 18.20 17.86 40.23
N VAL A 128 19.27 17.11 39.97
CA VAL A 128 19.96 17.09 38.68
C VAL A 128 18.89 16.97 37.61
N ALA A 129 18.77 18.01 36.79
CA ALA A 129 18.00 17.96 35.56
C ALA A 129 18.50 16.76 34.76
N ILE A 130 17.69 15.70 34.66
CA ILE A 130 17.88 14.68 33.63
C ILE A 130 17.45 15.36 32.34
N ASP A 131 18.38 16.15 31.83
CA ASP A 131 18.39 16.62 30.46
C ASP A 131 18.25 15.37 29.62
N THR A 132 17.10 15.26 28.96
CA THR A 132 16.77 14.12 28.11
C THR A 132 17.70 14.22 26.91
N LEU A 133 18.89 13.65 27.08
CA LEU A 133 19.85 13.41 26.02
C LEU A 133 19.15 12.54 24.98
N SER A 134 18.49 13.20 24.03
CA SER A 134 18.45 12.73 22.64
C SER A 134 19.87 12.79 22.11
N ALA A 135 20.72 11.91 22.66
CA ALA A 135 21.92 11.47 22.02
C ALA A 135 21.45 10.72 20.78
N THR A 136 21.44 11.42 19.66
CA THR A 136 21.75 10.81 18.37
C THR A 136 23.09 10.11 18.56
N MET A 137 23.02 8.87 19.05
CA MET A 137 24.13 7.93 18.96
C MET A 137 24.33 7.74 17.47
N THR A 138 25.25 8.52 16.91
CA THR A 138 25.82 8.27 15.60
C THR A 138 26.50 6.91 15.74
N SER A 139 25.74 5.86 15.46
CA SER A 139 26.24 4.50 15.41
C SER A 139 27.43 4.55 14.44
N ILE A 140 28.64 4.43 14.99
CA ILE A 140 29.85 4.33 14.19
C ILE A 140 29.74 2.97 13.51
N LEU A 141 29.24 2.98 12.28
CA LEU A 141 29.13 1.78 11.48
C LEU A 141 30.56 1.25 11.23
N PRO A 142 30.80 -0.05 11.46
CA PRO A 142 32.05 -0.69 11.08
C PRO A 142 32.47 -0.36 9.65
N VAL A 143 33.79 -0.26 9.41
CA VAL A 143 34.36 -0.02 8.08
C VAL A 143 33.82 -1.08 7.10
N GLY A 144 33.24 -0.62 5.99
CA GLY A 144 32.62 -1.47 4.97
C GLY A 144 31.09 -1.59 5.08
N LEU A 145 30.47 -1.12 6.16
CA LEU A 145 29.00 -1.04 6.26
C LEU A 145 28.50 0.35 5.83
N THR A 146 27.51 0.38 4.94
CA THR A 146 26.83 1.60 4.51
C THR A 146 25.40 1.59 5.05
N SER A 147 25.03 2.60 5.83
CA SER A 147 23.63 2.81 6.19
C SER A 147 22.89 3.40 4.99
N VAL A 148 21.74 2.81 4.68
CA VAL A 148 20.83 3.30 3.65
C VAL A 148 19.54 3.71 4.35
N THR A 149 19.22 4.99 4.31
CA THR A 149 17.96 5.49 4.88
C THR A 149 16.79 5.05 3.99
N ALA A 150 15.97 4.15 4.51
CA ALA A 150 14.77 3.66 3.83
C ALA A 150 13.61 4.67 3.95
N GLY A 151 13.56 5.63 3.02
CA GLY A 151 12.46 6.60 2.91
C GLY A 151 12.60 7.83 3.80
N GLN A 152 11.99 8.94 3.36
CA GLN A 152 12.07 10.24 4.04
C GLN A 152 10.75 10.68 4.68
N LEU A 153 9.65 9.98 4.41
CA LEU A 153 8.31 10.35 4.89
C LEU A 153 7.83 9.32 5.91
N ARG A 154 7.17 9.81 6.97
CA ARG A 154 6.65 9.03 8.09
C ARG A 154 5.17 9.35 8.27
N PRO A 155 4.25 8.47 7.82
CA PRO A 155 2.84 8.75 7.91
C PRO A 155 2.38 8.84 9.36
N GLN A 156 1.64 9.89 9.67
CA GLN A 156 0.87 10.06 10.87
C GLN A 156 -0.61 9.97 10.49
N VAL A 157 -1.33 9.02 11.08
CA VAL A 157 -2.74 8.79 10.82
C VAL A 157 -3.54 9.11 12.07
N ILE A 158 -4.47 10.04 11.97
CA ILE A 158 -5.42 10.38 13.04
C ILE A 158 -6.82 10.03 12.56
N VAL A 159 -7.53 9.23 13.37
CA VAL A 159 -8.89 8.75 13.07
C VAL A 159 -9.83 9.24 14.15
N GLY A 160 -11.00 9.73 13.76
CA GLY A 160 -12.01 10.23 14.69
C GLY A 160 -13.42 10.18 14.11
N SER A 161 -14.41 10.45 14.96
CA SER A 161 -15.81 10.53 14.55
C SER A 161 -16.08 11.79 13.74
N GLY A 162 -17.02 11.73 12.79
CA GLY A 162 -17.48 12.93 12.10
C GLY A 162 -18.19 13.94 13.00
N THR A 163 -18.73 13.52 14.16
CA THR A 163 -19.26 14.43 15.19
C THR A 163 -18.19 15.29 15.85
N GLN A 164 -16.94 14.84 15.85
CA GLN A 164 -15.77 15.51 16.46
C GLN A 164 -14.98 16.32 15.43
N ARG A 165 -15.59 16.66 14.29
CA ARG A 165 -14.93 17.37 13.19
C ARG A 165 -14.24 18.68 13.62
N ALA A 166 -14.78 19.39 14.61
CA ALA A 166 -14.16 20.61 15.14
C ALA A 166 -12.82 20.34 15.85
N ASP A 167 -12.61 19.15 16.40
CA ASP A 167 -11.40 18.78 17.14
C ASP A 167 -10.19 18.62 16.21
N PHE A 168 -10.43 18.14 14.98
CA PHE A 168 -9.41 18.10 13.93
C PHE A 168 -8.85 19.49 13.61
N GLY A 169 -9.67 20.53 13.69
CA GLY A 169 -9.25 21.92 13.50
C GLY A 169 -8.32 22.44 14.60
N ARG A 170 -8.33 21.80 15.78
CA ARG A 170 -7.52 22.18 16.95
C ARG A 170 -6.24 21.36 17.09
N ALA A 171 -6.13 20.22 16.40
CA ALA A 171 -4.95 19.38 16.44
C ALA A 171 -3.78 20.06 15.71
N ALA A 172 -2.69 20.33 16.43
CA ALA A 172 -1.49 20.99 15.89
C ALA A 172 -0.85 20.17 14.76
N ASP A 173 -0.86 18.85 14.88
CA ASP A 173 -0.32 17.90 13.89
C ASP A 173 -1.05 17.89 12.56
N LEU A 174 -2.25 18.49 12.50
CA LEU A 174 -3.07 18.61 11.30
C LEU A 174 -3.03 20.00 10.66
N GLN A 175 -2.31 20.96 11.25
CA GLN A 175 -2.16 22.31 10.71
C GLN A 175 -1.10 22.38 9.59
N ARG A 176 -1.10 21.39 8.72
CA ARG A 176 -0.08 21.17 7.68
C ARG A 176 -0.67 20.48 6.44
N PRO A 177 0.08 20.41 5.33
CA PRO A 177 -0.36 19.71 4.13
C PRO A 177 -0.57 18.22 4.37
N GLY A 178 -1.62 17.66 3.77
CA GLY A 178 -1.91 16.24 3.85
C GLY A 178 -3.20 15.87 3.15
N VAL A 179 -3.65 14.64 3.38
CA VAL A 179 -4.86 14.09 2.76
C VAL A 179 -5.81 13.54 3.81
N TYR A 180 -7.06 13.39 3.45
CA TYR A 180 -8.08 12.84 4.33
C TYR A 180 -9.07 11.96 3.57
N ILE A 181 -9.70 11.06 4.32
CA ILE A 181 -10.79 10.21 3.87
C ILE A 181 -11.99 10.48 4.79
N LEU A 182 -13.14 10.75 4.21
CA LEU A 182 -14.43 10.80 4.92
C LEU A 182 -15.21 9.55 4.56
N LEU A 183 -15.64 8.80 5.57
CA LEU A 183 -16.38 7.55 5.39
C LEU A 183 -17.81 7.70 5.91
N ARG A 184 -18.77 7.15 5.16
CA ARG A 184 -20.17 7.01 5.56
C ARG A 184 -20.72 5.72 4.95
N GLY A 185 -20.93 4.68 5.76
CA GLY A 185 -21.19 3.35 5.21
C GLY A 185 -20.11 2.93 4.22
N HIS A 186 -20.50 2.65 2.98
CA HIS A 186 -19.59 2.28 1.88
C HIS A 186 -19.08 3.49 1.08
N ASP A 187 -19.59 4.69 1.32
CA ASP A 187 -19.18 5.87 0.58
C ASP A 187 -17.89 6.45 1.17
N ALA A 188 -16.90 6.67 0.29
CA ALA A 188 -15.64 7.29 0.64
C ALA A 188 -15.43 8.58 -0.15
N TYR A 189 -15.08 9.66 0.53
CA TYR A 189 -14.58 10.89 -0.10
C TYR A 189 -13.10 11.02 0.21
N VAL A 190 -12.26 11.14 -0.82
CA VAL A 190 -10.81 11.35 -0.65
C VAL A 190 -10.44 12.79 -1.03
N GLY A 191 -9.79 13.51 -0.12
CA GLY A 191 -9.48 14.92 -0.31
C GLY A 191 -8.09 15.33 0.12
N TYR A 192 -7.59 16.43 -0.46
CA TYR A 192 -6.40 17.15 -0.03
C TYR A 192 -6.74 18.45 0.74
N GLY A 193 -5.83 18.88 1.62
CA GLY A 193 -5.80 20.23 2.18
C GLY A 193 -4.37 20.70 2.47
N SER A 194 -4.08 21.98 2.18
CA SER A 194 -2.83 22.65 2.61
C SER A 194 -2.76 22.83 4.13
N ASN A 195 -3.92 22.86 4.77
CA ASN A 195 -4.11 22.65 6.20
C ASN A 195 -5.28 21.67 6.35
N VAL A 196 -4.96 20.39 6.64
CA VAL A 196 -5.96 19.31 6.70
C VAL A 196 -6.94 19.54 7.83
N GLY A 197 -6.48 19.96 9.01
CA GLY A 197 -7.33 20.20 10.19
C GLY A 197 -8.39 21.25 9.93
N ALA A 198 -7.98 22.42 9.40
CA ALA A 198 -8.89 23.50 9.04
C ALA A 198 -9.85 23.09 7.91
N ARG A 199 -9.35 22.34 6.91
CA ARG A 199 -10.19 21.84 5.80
C ARG A 199 -11.28 20.91 6.33
N ILE A 200 -10.94 19.96 7.20
CA ILE A 200 -11.90 19.06 7.82
C ILE A 200 -12.92 19.82 8.66
N ALA A 201 -12.46 20.72 9.53
CA ALA A 201 -13.31 21.53 10.41
C ALA A 201 -14.39 22.32 9.65
N ALA A 202 -14.10 22.75 8.42
CA ALA A 202 -15.02 23.55 7.61
C ALA A 202 -16.32 22.84 7.16
N GLY A 203 -16.40 21.50 7.19
CA GLY A 203 -17.70 20.82 7.11
C GLY A 203 -18.30 20.52 5.73
N ARG A 204 -17.71 20.94 4.60
CA ARG A 204 -18.45 21.07 3.31
C ARG A 204 -18.11 20.03 2.23
N GLN A 205 -17.34 19.00 2.55
CA GLN A 205 -16.75 18.13 1.52
C GLN A 205 -17.64 16.96 1.11
N MET A 206 -18.50 16.47 2.00
CA MET A 206 -19.31 15.28 1.73
C MET A 206 -20.73 15.71 1.31
N PRO A 207 -21.19 15.38 0.08
CA PRO A 207 -22.45 15.89 -0.45
C PRO A 207 -23.69 15.44 0.32
N GLU A 208 -23.69 14.20 0.83
CA GLU A 208 -24.92 13.56 1.31
C GLU A 208 -25.11 13.57 2.83
N GLY A 209 -24.24 14.22 3.59
CA GLY A 209 -24.40 14.34 5.04
C GLY A 209 -23.09 14.31 5.81
N MET A 210 -23.20 14.15 7.13
CA MET A 210 -22.04 14.08 8.01
C MET A 210 -21.38 12.70 7.89
N PRO A 211 -20.04 12.63 7.78
CA PRO A 211 -19.34 11.35 7.80
C PRO A 211 -19.49 10.68 9.17
N GLU A 212 -19.42 9.36 9.19
CA GLU A 212 -19.35 8.56 10.42
C GLU A 212 -17.92 8.57 10.96
N ARG A 213 -16.94 8.49 10.05
CA ARG A 213 -15.51 8.45 10.37
C ARG A 213 -14.72 9.39 9.48
N ILE A 214 -13.73 10.04 10.09
CA ILE A 214 -12.77 10.90 9.43
C ILE A 214 -11.39 10.31 9.67
N ILE A 215 -10.62 10.13 8.60
CA ILE A 215 -9.24 9.68 8.63
C ILE A 215 -8.40 10.80 8.04
N THR A 216 -7.46 11.35 8.81
CA THR A 216 -6.50 12.36 8.32
C THR A 216 -5.11 11.77 8.30
N ILE A 217 -4.35 12.09 7.25
CA ILE A 217 -3.03 11.54 6.96
C ILE A 217 -2.08 12.70 6.67
N THR A 218 -1.08 12.87 7.53
CA THR A 218 -0.03 13.88 7.41
C THR A 218 1.35 13.22 7.53
N ASP A 219 2.42 13.97 7.27
CA ASP A 219 3.79 13.53 7.58
C ASP A 219 4.17 14.02 8.98
N ALA A 220 4.64 13.08 9.82
CA ALA A 220 5.05 13.37 11.20
C ALA A 220 6.17 14.41 11.25
N ASP A 221 7.06 14.40 10.25
CA ASP A 221 8.21 15.29 10.14
C ASP A 221 7.91 16.57 9.32
N ASP A 222 6.66 16.80 8.91
CA ASP A 222 6.19 17.98 8.14
C ASP A 222 6.94 18.26 6.83
N ARG A 223 7.24 17.21 6.06
CA ARG A 223 7.99 17.30 4.78
C ARG A 223 7.11 17.25 3.53
N LEU A 224 5.78 17.31 3.68
CA LEU A 224 4.86 17.31 2.54
C LEU A 224 4.65 18.73 2.01
N SER A 225 4.93 18.92 0.72
CA SER A 225 4.53 20.13 0.01
C SER A 225 3.05 20.07 -0.42
N GLU A 226 2.50 21.19 -0.90
CA GLU A 226 1.15 21.20 -1.46
C GLU A 226 1.00 20.29 -2.68
N ASN A 227 2.03 20.24 -3.54
CA ASN A 227 2.05 19.35 -4.69
C ASN A 227 2.09 17.87 -4.24
N ASP A 228 2.85 17.56 -3.19
CA ASP A 228 2.83 16.21 -2.63
C ASP A 228 1.43 15.85 -2.14
N GLY A 229 0.73 16.75 -1.46
CA GLY A 229 -0.63 16.50 -0.98
C GLY A 229 -1.65 16.24 -2.10
N LYS A 230 -1.60 16.99 -3.21
CA LYS A 230 -2.42 16.72 -4.41
C LYS A 230 -2.08 15.38 -5.06
N ALA A 231 -0.78 15.06 -5.16
CA ALA A 231 -0.34 13.76 -5.67
C ALA A 231 -0.79 12.61 -4.76
N LEU A 232 -0.68 12.77 -3.44
CA LEU A 232 -1.16 11.81 -2.44
C LEU A 232 -2.66 11.60 -2.53
N GLU A 233 -3.45 12.67 -2.72
CA GLU A 233 -4.91 12.57 -2.90
C GLU A 233 -5.22 11.66 -4.08
N ARG A 234 -4.52 11.86 -5.21
CA ARG A 234 -4.70 11.03 -6.40
C ARG A 234 -4.27 9.57 -6.19
N ILE A 235 -3.13 9.33 -5.53
CA ILE A 235 -2.64 7.97 -5.23
C ILE A 235 -3.61 7.25 -4.28
N LEU A 236 -4.03 7.91 -3.21
CA LEU A 236 -4.94 7.37 -2.21
C LEU A 236 -6.32 7.09 -2.80
N TRP A 237 -6.85 8.03 -3.59
CA TRP A 237 -8.10 7.86 -4.33
C TRP A 237 -8.07 6.59 -5.17
N ALA A 238 -6.99 6.34 -5.91
CA ALA A 238 -6.86 5.16 -6.78
C ALA A 238 -6.92 3.85 -5.99
N ARG A 239 -6.38 3.83 -4.77
CA ARG A 239 -6.41 2.65 -3.91
C ARG A 239 -7.78 2.42 -3.28
N VAL A 240 -8.44 3.48 -2.82
CA VAL A 240 -9.81 3.38 -2.29
C VAL A 240 -10.78 2.97 -3.41
N ALA A 241 -10.62 3.49 -4.62
CA ALA A 241 -11.44 3.11 -5.77
C ALA A 241 -11.20 1.65 -6.25
N ALA A 242 -10.08 1.04 -5.87
CA ALA A 242 -9.79 -0.36 -6.14
C ALA A 242 -10.21 -1.29 -4.98
N ASP A 243 -10.68 -0.73 -3.86
CA ASP A 243 -11.23 -1.49 -2.75
C ASP A 243 -12.68 -1.88 -3.05
N ALA A 244 -13.03 -3.15 -2.85
CA ALA A 244 -14.38 -3.64 -3.10
C ALA A 244 -15.38 -3.19 -2.02
N ASP A 245 -14.89 -2.80 -0.84
CA ASP A 245 -15.73 -2.40 0.28
C ASP A 245 -16.21 -0.94 0.19
N PHE A 246 -15.63 -0.14 -0.73
CA PHE A 246 -15.90 1.30 -0.80
C PHE A 246 -16.22 1.79 -2.21
N VAL A 247 -17.07 2.80 -2.29
CA VAL A 247 -17.37 3.56 -3.50
C VAL A 247 -16.87 4.98 -3.30
N VAL A 248 -15.96 5.43 -4.15
CA VAL A 248 -15.46 6.80 -4.05
C VAL A 248 -16.47 7.77 -4.67
N VAL A 249 -16.98 8.70 -3.87
CA VAL A 249 -18.08 9.60 -4.26
C VAL A 249 -17.61 10.89 -4.94
N ASN A 250 -16.32 11.23 -4.83
CA ASN A 250 -15.74 12.37 -5.53
C ASN A 250 -15.09 11.96 -6.85
N GLY A 251 -15.10 12.89 -7.80
CA GLY A 251 -14.46 12.71 -9.10
C GLY A 251 -12.96 12.46 -9.00
N LEU A 252 -12.40 11.88 -10.06
CA LEU A 252 -10.98 11.58 -10.18
C LEU A 252 -10.11 12.83 -9.95
N PRO A 253 -9.23 12.86 -8.93
CA PRO A 253 -8.32 13.98 -8.73
C PRO A 253 -7.33 14.11 -9.90
N ASP A 254 -6.91 15.33 -10.21
CA ASP A 254 -5.91 15.55 -11.26
C ASP A 254 -4.50 15.12 -10.81
N GLY A 255 -4.23 15.17 -9.50
CA GLY A 255 -2.89 15.04 -8.95
C GLY A 255 -2.06 16.31 -9.13
N ALA A 256 -0.73 16.17 -9.00
CA ALA A 256 0.22 17.24 -9.26
C ALA A 256 1.44 16.72 -10.03
N VAL A 257 2.16 17.65 -10.67
CA VAL A 257 3.44 17.35 -11.30
C VAL A 257 4.45 16.97 -10.21
N VAL A 258 4.91 15.73 -10.23
CA VAL A 258 5.92 15.20 -9.32
C VAL A 258 6.99 14.45 -10.10
N LYS A 259 8.24 14.52 -9.64
CA LYS A 259 9.32 13.73 -10.21
C LYS A 259 9.10 12.23 -9.92
N PRO A 260 9.56 11.30 -10.77
CA PRO A 260 9.41 9.87 -10.54
C PRO A 260 9.91 9.41 -9.18
N GLU A 261 11.08 9.88 -8.74
CA GLU A 261 11.69 9.48 -7.46
C GLU A 261 10.84 9.97 -6.27
N ARG A 262 10.23 11.15 -6.39
CA ARG A 262 9.31 11.66 -5.37
C ARG A 262 8.00 10.89 -5.38
N TYR A 263 7.49 10.52 -6.55
CA TYR A 263 6.31 9.66 -6.67
C TYR A 263 6.52 8.32 -5.95
N ASP A 264 7.70 7.70 -6.08
CA ASP A 264 8.03 6.44 -5.39
C ASP A 264 7.90 6.59 -3.87
N GLN A 265 8.42 7.68 -3.31
CA GLN A 265 8.30 7.99 -1.88
C GLN A 265 6.84 8.18 -1.45
N LEU A 266 6.04 8.93 -2.24
CA LEU A 266 4.62 9.14 -1.95
C LEU A 266 3.81 7.84 -2.07
N SER A 267 4.13 6.98 -3.03
CA SER A 267 3.50 5.66 -3.19
C SER A 267 3.81 4.75 -2.01
N LEU A 268 5.06 4.73 -1.53
CA LEU A 268 5.45 4.00 -0.32
C LEU A 268 4.75 4.55 0.93
N PHE A 269 4.66 5.87 1.05
CA PHE A 269 3.95 6.55 2.14
C PHE A 269 2.47 6.12 2.20
N VAL A 270 1.75 6.15 1.07
CA VAL A 270 0.38 5.62 1.02
C VAL A 270 0.35 4.11 1.25
N GLY A 271 1.40 3.38 0.83
CA GLY A 271 1.65 1.96 1.15
C GLY A 271 1.51 1.66 2.64
N GLN A 272 2.29 2.39 3.43
CA GLN A 272 2.31 2.28 4.88
C GLN A 272 0.95 2.66 5.51
N VAL A 273 0.32 3.73 5.03
CA VAL A 273 -1.02 4.15 5.47
C VAL A 273 -2.06 3.06 5.21
N ALA A 274 -2.09 2.49 4.00
CA ALA A 274 -3.04 1.44 3.64
C ALA A 274 -2.88 0.20 4.52
N LEU A 275 -1.64 -0.19 4.84
CA LEU A 275 -1.37 -1.28 5.78
C LEU A 275 -1.81 -0.97 7.21
N ALA A 276 -1.56 0.25 7.70
CA ALA A 276 -1.99 0.68 9.03
C ALA A 276 -3.52 0.68 9.14
N LEU A 277 -4.22 1.28 8.17
CA LEU A 277 -5.69 1.29 8.13
C LEU A 277 -6.28 -0.13 8.03
N ARG A 278 -5.57 -1.04 7.35
CA ARG A 278 -5.96 -2.45 7.31
C ARG A 278 -5.78 -3.14 8.65
N GLN A 279 -4.64 -2.96 9.31
CA GLN A 279 -4.34 -3.60 10.60
C GLN A 279 -5.35 -3.18 11.68
N GLU A 280 -5.76 -1.90 11.65
CA GLU A 280 -6.76 -1.35 12.58
C GLU A 280 -8.21 -1.64 12.16
N GLY A 281 -8.44 -2.38 11.08
CA GLY A 281 -9.80 -2.75 10.65
C GLY A 281 -10.63 -1.60 10.07
N PHE A 282 -10.01 -0.50 9.65
CA PHE A 282 -10.72 0.67 9.15
C PHE A 282 -11.05 0.61 7.64
N MET A 283 -10.13 0.12 6.81
CA MET A 283 -10.29 0.00 5.36
C MET A 283 -9.52 -1.21 4.81
N PHE A 284 -9.70 -1.55 3.53
CA PHE A 284 -8.93 -2.57 2.81
C PHE A 284 -9.03 -3.97 3.41
N GLN A 285 -10.18 -4.36 3.97
CA GLN A 285 -10.34 -5.69 4.58
C GLN A 285 -10.60 -6.78 3.53
N ALA A 286 -11.47 -6.51 2.55
CA ALA A 286 -11.82 -7.49 1.52
C ALA A 286 -10.69 -7.80 0.53
N SER A 287 -9.78 -6.84 0.27
CA SER A 287 -8.66 -7.03 -0.64
C SER A 287 -7.52 -7.81 0.02
N SER A 288 -6.51 -8.27 -0.72
CA SER A 288 -5.27 -8.80 -0.11
C SER A 288 -4.36 -7.65 0.33
N ALA A 289 -3.50 -7.86 1.34
CA ALA A 289 -2.52 -6.85 1.75
C ALA A 289 -1.64 -6.40 0.57
N ARG A 290 -1.30 -7.33 -0.33
CA ARG A 290 -0.60 -7.04 -1.59
C ARG A 290 -1.37 -6.09 -2.50
N ALA A 291 -2.69 -6.24 -2.59
CA ALA A 291 -3.53 -5.36 -3.40
C ALA A 291 -3.63 -3.95 -2.77
N ALA A 292 -3.74 -3.85 -1.45
CA ALA A 292 -3.81 -2.56 -0.74
C ALA A 292 -2.54 -1.71 -0.89
N ILE A 293 -1.37 -2.36 -1.01
CA ILE A 293 -0.09 -1.69 -1.27
C ILE A 293 0.27 -1.60 -2.75
N ALA A 294 -0.49 -2.25 -3.63
CA ALA A 294 -0.18 -2.23 -5.05
C ALA A 294 -0.31 -0.80 -5.57
N GLY A 295 0.70 -0.37 -6.34
CA GLY A 295 0.71 0.93 -6.98
C GLY A 295 -0.34 1.04 -8.10
N PRO A 296 -0.19 1.98 -9.04
CA PRO A 296 -1.23 2.37 -10.01
C PRO A 296 -1.58 1.28 -11.05
N ARG A 297 -0.96 0.10 -10.98
CA ARG A 297 -1.33 -1.07 -11.80
C ARG A 297 -2.74 -1.60 -11.52
N THR A 298 -3.28 -1.32 -10.33
CA THR A 298 -4.61 -1.78 -9.91
C THR A 298 -5.73 -0.80 -10.25
N GLU A 299 -5.42 0.36 -10.83
CA GLU A 299 -6.46 1.32 -11.19
C GLU A 299 -7.37 0.75 -12.29
N THR A 300 -8.65 0.58 -11.95
CA THR A 300 -9.67 0.02 -12.84
C THR A 300 -9.74 0.81 -14.15
N GLY A 301 -9.75 0.08 -15.27
CA GLY A 301 -9.92 0.67 -16.60
C GLY A 301 -8.71 1.43 -17.17
N ARG A 302 -7.54 1.38 -16.51
CA ARG A 302 -6.30 2.00 -17.02
C ARG A 302 -5.41 1.08 -17.82
N LEU A 303 -5.45 -0.22 -17.54
CA LEU A 303 -4.66 -1.21 -18.26
C LEU A 303 -5.52 -1.92 -19.29
N GLY A 304 -5.00 -2.05 -20.50
CA GLY A 304 -5.56 -2.96 -21.50
C GLY A 304 -5.48 -4.41 -21.04
N ALA A 305 -6.39 -5.24 -21.57
CA ALA A 305 -6.28 -6.69 -21.45
C ALA A 305 -4.89 -7.14 -21.93
N PRO A 306 -4.24 -8.11 -21.26
CA PRO A 306 -2.97 -8.65 -21.76
C PRO A 306 -3.15 -9.15 -23.19
N ARG A 307 -2.36 -8.61 -24.11
CA ARG A 307 -2.36 -9.00 -25.52
C ARG A 307 -1.09 -9.79 -25.81
N ARG A 308 -1.19 -10.89 -26.57
CA ARG A 308 0.03 -11.61 -26.99
C ARG A 308 0.80 -10.75 -27.99
N HIS A 309 2.08 -11.02 -28.13
CA HIS A 309 2.94 -10.21 -29.00
C HIS A 309 2.46 -10.16 -30.46
N HIS A 310 1.82 -11.22 -30.95
CA HIS A 310 1.33 -11.34 -32.32
C HIS A 310 -0.16 -11.02 -32.51
N ASP A 311 -0.90 -10.77 -31.42
CA ASP A 311 -2.32 -10.47 -31.54
C ASP A 311 -2.47 -9.03 -32.07
N LEU A 312 -3.33 -8.85 -33.07
CA LEU A 312 -3.69 -7.53 -33.56
C LEU A 312 -4.48 -6.77 -32.47
N PRO A 313 -4.25 -5.46 -32.29
CA PRO A 313 -5.03 -4.67 -31.36
C PRO A 313 -6.47 -4.50 -31.85
N ASP A 314 -7.42 -4.50 -30.92
CA ASP A 314 -8.83 -4.20 -31.25
C ASP A 314 -9.00 -2.73 -31.64
N GLY A 315 -9.52 -2.49 -32.84
CA GLY A 315 -9.88 -1.16 -33.33
C GLY A 315 -9.01 -0.70 -34.51
N ARG A 316 -9.17 0.57 -34.88
CA ARG A 316 -8.39 1.16 -35.98
C ARG A 316 -7.06 1.64 -35.44
N VAL A 317 -5.96 1.10 -35.97
CA VAL A 317 -4.61 1.49 -35.57
C VAL A 317 -4.24 2.83 -36.21
N MET A 318 -3.76 3.73 -35.36
CA MET A 318 -3.37 5.08 -35.68
C MET A 318 -1.93 5.31 -35.23
N GLU A 319 -1.21 6.15 -35.98
CA GLU A 319 0.14 6.60 -35.71
C GLU A 319 0.15 8.10 -35.43
N LEU A 320 0.98 8.51 -34.46
CA LEU A 320 1.30 9.89 -34.18
C LEU A 320 2.82 10.07 -34.22
N ASN A 321 3.30 10.91 -35.13
CA ASN A 321 4.70 11.31 -35.21
C ASN A 321 4.88 12.70 -34.59
N TYR A 322 5.82 12.84 -33.65
CA TYR A 322 6.04 14.08 -32.92
C TYR A 322 7.48 14.16 -32.40
N CYS A 323 8.16 15.30 -32.61
CA CYS A 323 9.53 15.52 -32.13
C CYS A 323 10.54 14.38 -32.49
N GLY A 324 10.37 13.71 -33.63
CA GLY A 324 11.20 12.57 -34.04
C GLY A 324 10.87 11.24 -33.34
N LEU A 325 9.81 11.21 -32.52
CA LEU A 325 9.28 10.02 -31.85
C LEU A 325 7.99 9.54 -32.51
N THR A 326 7.66 8.26 -32.31
CA THR A 326 6.45 7.65 -32.87
C THR A 326 5.64 6.94 -31.79
N ALA A 327 4.35 7.24 -31.72
CA ALA A 327 3.40 6.52 -30.86
C ALA A 327 2.32 5.85 -31.70
N LEU A 328 1.95 4.63 -31.30
CA LEU A 328 0.89 3.85 -31.93
C LEU A 328 -0.28 3.71 -30.97
N ALA A 329 -1.50 3.95 -31.43
CA ALA A 329 -2.70 3.77 -30.64
C ALA A 329 -3.82 3.12 -31.45
N ALA A 330 -4.68 2.33 -30.80
CA ALA A 330 -5.87 1.80 -31.41
C ALA A 330 -7.11 2.58 -30.93
N GLU A 331 -7.89 3.10 -31.89
CA GLU A 331 -9.18 3.72 -31.66
C GLU A 331 -10.28 2.65 -31.66
N ARG A 332 -10.98 2.50 -30.54
CA ARG A 332 -12.06 1.53 -30.38
C ARG A 332 -13.41 2.11 -30.79
N LYS A 333 -14.38 1.22 -31.04
CA LYS A 333 -15.74 1.59 -31.46
C LYS A 333 -16.50 2.43 -30.41
N ASP A 334 -16.15 2.29 -29.13
CA ASP A 334 -16.73 3.04 -28.01
C ASP A 334 -16.11 4.44 -27.84
N GLY A 335 -15.17 4.84 -28.71
CA GLY A 335 -14.45 6.10 -28.63
C GLY A 335 -13.28 6.10 -27.65
N SER A 336 -13.04 5.00 -26.93
CA SER A 336 -11.85 4.83 -26.10
C SER A 336 -10.62 4.57 -26.96
N TRP A 337 -9.45 4.87 -26.41
CA TRP A 337 -8.16 4.73 -27.09
C TRP A 337 -7.24 3.85 -26.28
N VAL A 338 -6.49 3.00 -26.97
CA VAL A 338 -5.47 2.13 -26.38
C VAL A 338 -4.12 2.54 -26.93
N LEU A 339 -3.27 3.14 -26.10
CA LEU A 339 -1.86 3.36 -26.44
C LEU A 339 -1.16 2.01 -26.44
N LEU A 340 -0.57 1.63 -27.57
CA LEU A 340 -0.02 0.29 -27.77
C LEU A 340 1.37 0.18 -27.15
N ARG A 341 1.68 -1.01 -26.64
CA ARG A 341 3.03 -1.42 -26.24
C ARG A 341 4.02 -1.14 -27.38
N GLY A 342 5.18 -0.61 -27.02
CA GLY A 342 6.25 -0.23 -27.94
C GLY A 342 6.20 1.23 -28.39
N SER A 343 5.13 1.96 -28.07
CA SER A 343 5.04 3.39 -28.38
C SER A 343 6.05 4.22 -27.59
N ASP A 344 6.58 5.25 -28.22
CA ASP A 344 7.44 6.24 -27.58
C ASP A 344 6.62 7.26 -26.81
N VAL A 345 7.17 7.72 -25.69
CA VAL A 345 6.65 8.82 -24.85
C VAL A 345 7.81 9.77 -24.57
N ARG A 346 7.63 11.06 -24.83
CA ARG A 346 8.65 12.08 -24.54
C ARG A 346 9.03 12.08 -23.06
N LEU A 347 10.32 12.20 -22.74
CA LEU A 347 10.79 12.32 -21.35
C LEU A 347 10.21 13.55 -20.66
N GLU A 348 10.52 14.73 -21.20
CA GLU A 348 10.14 16.01 -20.60
C GLU A 348 8.76 16.47 -21.05
N THR A 349 7.93 16.90 -20.09
CA THR A 349 6.70 17.66 -20.36
C THR A 349 7.03 19.14 -20.48
N VAL A 350 6.41 19.85 -21.42
CA VAL A 350 6.49 21.33 -21.43
C VAL A 350 5.58 21.92 -20.36
N ALA A 351 5.82 23.16 -19.94
CA ALA A 351 5.01 23.84 -18.91
C ALA A 351 3.51 23.96 -19.25
N SER A 352 3.15 23.89 -20.54
CA SER A 352 1.75 23.88 -20.97
C SER A 352 1.05 22.53 -20.79
N ALA A 353 1.79 21.47 -20.46
CA ALA A 353 1.24 20.16 -20.19
C ALA A 353 0.35 20.19 -18.94
N ASN A 354 -0.80 19.53 -19.03
CA ASN A 354 -1.65 19.34 -17.85
C ASN A 354 -0.93 18.50 -16.78
N SER A 355 -1.10 18.85 -15.51
CA SER A 355 -0.53 18.13 -14.36
C SER A 355 -0.87 16.64 -14.38
N THR A 356 -2.07 16.29 -14.87
CA THR A 356 -2.51 14.90 -15.04
C THR A 356 -1.55 14.05 -15.87
N ALA A 357 -0.99 14.60 -16.97
CA ALA A 357 -0.11 13.84 -17.85
C ALA A 357 1.25 13.58 -17.20
N ALA A 358 1.82 14.60 -16.55
CA ALA A 358 3.09 14.45 -15.82
C ALA A 358 2.94 13.47 -14.64
N PHE A 359 1.84 13.59 -13.88
CA PHE A 359 1.52 12.65 -12.81
C PHE A 359 1.40 11.22 -13.34
N GLN A 360 0.64 10.99 -14.41
CA GLN A 360 0.47 9.66 -15.01
C GLN A 360 1.78 9.05 -15.47
N ARG A 361 2.71 9.85 -16.02
CA ARG A 361 4.04 9.37 -16.42
C ARG A 361 4.83 8.88 -15.21
N ALA A 362 4.90 9.68 -14.14
CA ALA A 362 5.57 9.27 -12.90
C ALA A 362 4.93 7.99 -12.32
N ALA A 363 3.61 7.93 -12.29
CA ALA A 363 2.85 6.77 -11.83
C ALA A 363 3.14 5.51 -12.64
N TRP A 364 3.20 5.62 -13.96
CA TRP A 364 3.43 4.47 -14.84
C TRP A 364 4.89 4.07 -14.94
N GLN A 365 5.83 5.00 -14.73
CA GLN A 365 7.24 4.66 -14.52
C GLN A 365 7.43 3.87 -13.22
N HIS A 366 6.83 4.33 -12.11
CA HIS A 366 6.81 3.57 -10.84
C HIS A 366 6.23 2.16 -11.02
N ALA A 367 5.17 2.04 -11.83
CA ALA A 367 4.58 0.77 -12.17
C ALA A 367 5.35 -0.03 -13.24
N GLY A 368 6.51 0.41 -13.73
CA GLY A 368 7.26 -0.27 -14.80
C GLY A 368 6.45 -0.48 -16.09
N LEU A 369 5.44 0.36 -16.33
CA LEU A 369 4.66 0.42 -17.56
C LEU A 369 5.28 1.39 -18.57
N LEU A 370 6.12 2.29 -18.08
CA LEU A 370 7.06 3.11 -18.86
C LEU A 370 8.47 2.77 -18.41
N VAL A 371 9.36 2.55 -19.36
CA VAL A 371 10.78 2.30 -19.11
C VAL A 371 11.60 3.22 -20.00
N PRO A 372 12.70 3.84 -19.53
CA PRO A 372 13.58 4.60 -20.40
C PRO A 372 14.08 3.73 -21.55
N ALA A 373 14.12 4.29 -22.76
CA ALA A 373 14.78 3.65 -23.89
C ALA A 373 16.27 3.42 -23.58
N ALA A 374 16.92 2.52 -24.32
CA ALA A 374 18.33 2.16 -24.08
C ALA A 374 19.29 3.34 -24.20
N ASP A 375 18.96 4.32 -25.04
CA ASP A 375 19.68 5.57 -25.26
C ASP A 375 19.20 6.71 -24.35
N ASN A 376 18.19 6.47 -23.51
CA ASN A 376 17.55 7.44 -22.64
C ASN A 376 17.02 8.69 -23.40
N SER A 377 16.53 8.51 -24.63
CA SER A 377 15.93 9.60 -25.42
C SER A 377 14.41 9.76 -25.21
N CYS A 378 13.72 8.66 -24.93
CA CYS A 378 12.28 8.60 -24.65
C CYS A 378 11.98 7.56 -23.55
N TYR A 379 10.72 7.48 -23.15
CA TYR A 379 10.18 6.29 -22.50
C TYR A 379 9.49 5.40 -23.52
N VAL A 380 9.57 4.08 -23.31
CA VAL A 380 8.86 3.08 -24.10
C VAL A 380 7.72 2.50 -23.28
N VAL A 381 6.54 2.40 -23.90
CA VAL A 381 5.35 1.80 -23.30
C VAL A 381 5.51 0.28 -23.25
N MET A 382 5.50 -0.30 -22.05
CA MET A 382 5.74 -1.75 -21.86
C MET A 382 4.47 -2.60 -21.98
N ARG A 383 3.30 -1.98 -21.92
CA ARG A 383 1.99 -2.64 -22.00
C ARG A 383 0.95 -1.69 -22.56
N ASP A 384 -0.08 -2.23 -23.21
CA ASP A 384 -1.21 -1.46 -23.71
C ASP A 384 -1.93 -0.66 -22.59
N LEU A 385 -2.09 0.64 -22.76
CA LEU A 385 -2.64 1.58 -21.77
C LEU A 385 -3.93 2.23 -22.28
N MET A 386 -4.95 2.30 -21.44
CA MET A 386 -6.28 2.80 -21.81
C MET A 386 -6.47 4.28 -21.50
N PHE A 387 -7.10 4.98 -22.44
CA PHE A 387 -7.43 6.40 -22.38
C PHE A 387 -8.86 6.63 -22.87
N SER A 388 -9.48 7.69 -22.36
CA SER A 388 -10.84 8.09 -22.75
C SER A 388 -10.92 8.79 -24.11
N SER A 389 -9.81 9.27 -24.67
CA SER A 389 -9.79 9.96 -25.97
C SER A 389 -8.40 10.01 -26.61
N GLY A 390 -8.36 10.16 -27.93
CA GLY A 390 -7.11 10.31 -28.69
C GLY A 390 -6.34 11.59 -28.34
N SER A 391 -7.02 12.67 -27.96
CA SER A 391 -6.36 13.89 -27.46
C SER A 391 -5.64 13.64 -26.13
N ALA A 392 -6.22 12.81 -25.24
CA ALA A 392 -5.55 12.43 -24.00
C ALA A 392 -4.31 11.59 -24.28
N VAL A 393 -4.36 10.66 -25.24
CA VAL A 393 -3.18 9.89 -25.67
C VAL A 393 -2.11 10.82 -26.26
N SER A 394 -2.47 11.69 -27.21
CA SER A 394 -1.53 12.64 -27.83
C SER A 394 -0.84 13.51 -26.80
N HIS A 395 -1.60 14.04 -25.85
CA HIS A 395 -1.08 14.89 -24.79
C HIS A 395 -0.17 14.09 -23.85
N PHE A 396 -0.54 12.86 -23.51
CA PHE A 396 0.26 11.97 -22.68
C PHE A 396 1.59 11.59 -23.34
N VAL A 397 1.62 11.28 -24.64
CA VAL A 397 2.86 10.87 -25.34
C VAL A 397 3.76 12.07 -25.65
N SER A 398 3.18 13.16 -26.17
CA SER A 398 3.95 14.36 -26.56
C SER A 398 4.34 15.27 -25.40
N GLY A 399 3.60 15.22 -24.30
CA GLY A 399 3.81 16.09 -23.15
C GLY A 399 3.51 17.56 -23.47
N SER A 400 2.62 17.83 -24.43
CA SER A 400 2.24 19.17 -24.89
C SER A 400 0.79 19.21 -25.37
N LYS A 401 0.06 20.30 -25.09
CA LYS A 401 -1.32 20.51 -25.58
C LYS A 401 -1.41 20.72 -27.10
N GLY A 402 -0.27 20.94 -27.78
CA GLY A 402 -0.23 21.23 -29.22
C GLY A 402 -0.61 20.04 -30.12
N PHE A 403 -0.61 18.82 -29.59
CA PHE A 403 -0.98 17.62 -30.33
C PHE A 403 -2.35 17.13 -29.88
N GLY A 404 -3.36 17.34 -30.72
CA GLY A 404 -4.73 16.87 -30.49
C GLY A 404 -5.06 15.59 -31.24
N ARG A 405 -6.35 15.22 -31.26
CA ARG A 405 -6.88 14.09 -32.05
C ARG A 405 -6.52 14.18 -33.54
N ALA A 406 -6.48 15.38 -34.11
CA ALA A 406 -6.17 15.60 -35.52
C ALA A 406 -4.72 15.23 -35.91
N GLY A 407 -3.82 15.04 -34.94
CA GLY A 407 -2.45 14.60 -35.22
C GLY A 407 -2.33 13.11 -35.56
N TRP A 408 -3.34 12.30 -35.22
CA TRP A 408 -3.34 10.86 -35.47
C TRP A 408 -3.65 10.55 -36.94
N ARG A 409 -2.84 9.67 -37.55
CA ARG A 409 -3.03 9.20 -38.92
C ARG A 409 -3.30 7.70 -38.92
N PRO A 410 -4.26 7.19 -39.71
CA PRO A 410 -4.44 5.75 -39.82
C PRO A 410 -3.20 5.12 -40.45
N ILE A 411 -2.73 4.01 -39.88
CA ILE A 411 -1.72 3.18 -40.54
C ILE A 411 -2.49 2.39 -41.61
N ASN A 412 -2.35 2.82 -42.87
CA ASN A 412 -3.03 2.32 -44.06
C ASN A 412 -3.75 0.96 -43.88
N ALA A 413 -5.09 0.99 -43.80
CA ALA A 413 -5.91 -0.18 -44.08
C ALA A 413 -5.97 -0.50 -45.59
N ASP A 414 -5.43 0.40 -46.44
CA ASP A 414 -5.61 0.38 -47.89
C ASP A 414 -4.71 -0.61 -48.65
N ALA A 415 -4.00 -1.51 -47.96
CA ALA A 415 -3.32 -2.62 -48.61
C ALA A 415 -4.28 -3.73 -49.11
N GLU A 416 -5.58 -3.66 -48.80
CA GLU A 416 -6.58 -4.62 -49.29
C GLU A 416 -7.37 -4.17 -50.54
N SER A 417 -7.21 -2.95 -51.08
CA SER A 417 -8.05 -2.47 -52.21
C SER A 417 -7.36 -2.26 -53.57
N THR A 418 -6.07 -2.60 -53.73
CA THR A 418 -5.39 -2.54 -55.03
C THR A 418 -4.55 -3.78 -55.33
N LEU A 419 -5.20 -4.94 -55.45
CA LEU A 419 -4.75 -5.94 -56.42
C LEU A 419 -5.52 -5.68 -57.72
N PRO A 420 -4.85 -5.34 -58.84
CA PRO A 420 -5.53 -5.35 -60.12
C PRO A 420 -5.93 -6.80 -60.41
N LEU A 421 -7.23 -7.05 -60.53
CA LEU A 421 -7.72 -8.21 -61.26
C LEU A 421 -7.10 -8.15 -62.66
N ARG A 422 -6.12 -9.01 -62.90
CA ARG A 422 -5.67 -9.39 -64.24
C ARG A 422 -6.22 -10.75 -64.58
#